data_AF-A0A2E5V0T8-F1
#
_entry.id   AF-A0A2E5V0T8-F1
#
_cell.length_a   1.000
_cell.length_b   1.000
_cell.length_c   1.000
_cell.angle_alpha   90.00
_cell.angle_beta   90.00
_cell.angle_gamma   90.00
#
_symmetry.space_group_name_H-M   'P 1'
#
loop_
_entity.id
_entity.type
_entity.pdbx_description
1 polymer ?
#
loop_
_entity_poly.entity_id
_entity_poly.type
_entity_poly.pdbx_seq_one_letter_code
_entity_poly.pdbx_strand_id
1 'polypeptide(L)'
;MPYGGNDWLGLTKEEIIEPDLPICDPHHHFWDHRYERIPYQRYLLHELMADTDSGHNIVSTVFVEARSMYNIDVDEKFKTVGEVEFVEGLSAASSSGIYGKTRAGAAIVGHANLSLGDGVKPVLEKLIEASPNR
;
A
#
# COMPACT_ATOMS: atom_id res chain seq x y z
N MET A 1 -15.59 18.97 15.74
CA MET A 1 -14.85 18.43 14.59
C MET A 1 -15.88 17.82 13.65
N PRO A 2 -16.13 18.40 12.46
CA PRO A 2 -16.91 17.67 11.46
C PRO A 2 -16.15 16.38 11.16
N TYR A 3 -16.82 15.25 11.35
CA TYR A 3 -16.27 13.92 11.13
C TYR A 3 -15.83 13.83 9.66
N GLY A 4 -14.55 13.55 9.36
CA GLY A 4 -14.14 13.35 7.96
C GLY A 4 -12.82 13.94 7.48
N GLY A 5 -12.30 14.97 8.14
CA GLY A 5 -11.14 15.72 7.64
C GLY A 5 -9.81 15.33 8.30
N ASN A 6 -8.71 15.74 7.66
CA ASN A 6 -7.34 15.52 8.14
C ASN A 6 -6.86 16.57 9.17
N ASP A 7 -7.73 17.49 9.62
CA ASP A 7 -7.38 18.57 10.56
C ASP A 7 -6.75 18.03 11.86
N TRP A 8 -7.09 16.81 12.26
CA TRP A 8 -6.54 16.17 13.45
C TRP A 8 -5.02 15.91 13.36
N LEU A 9 -4.48 15.70 12.15
CA LEU A 9 -3.03 15.54 11.92
C LEU A 9 -2.25 16.80 12.31
N GLY A 10 -2.90 17.96 12.32
CA GLY A 10 -2.29 19.24 12.68
C GLY A 10 -2.35 19.60 14.16
N LEU A 11 -2.97 18.77 15.02
CA LEU A 11 -3.17 19.09 16.44
C LEU A 11 -1.89 19.07 17.26
N THR A 12 -0.87 18.33 16.82
CA THR A 12 0.42 18.24 17.50
C THR A 12 1.51 18.14 16.45
N LYS A 13 2.55 18.95 16.60
CA LYS A 13 3.75 18.90 15.76
C LYS A 13 4.95 18.68 16.66
N GLU A 14 5.70 17.64 16.37
CA GLU A 14 6.94 17.30 17.07
C GLU A 14 8.15 17.70 16.22
N GLU A 15 9.28 17.93 16.87
CA GLU A 15 10.54 18.18 16.16
C GLU A 15 11.04 16.88 15.53
N ILE A 16 11.49 16.96 14.27
CA ILE A 16 12.06 15.81 13.57
C ILE A 16 13.43 15.50 14.15
N ILE A 17 13.60 14.29 14.63
CA ILE A 17 14.87 13.76 15.13
C ILE A 17 15.56 13.00 13.99
N GLU A 18 16.85 13.24 13.80
CA GLU A 18 17.69 12.58 12.78
C GLU A 18 17.08 12.63 11.36
N PRO A 19 16.86 13.84 10.80
CA PRO A 19 16.14 14.01 9.52
C PRO A 19 16.80 13.30 8.34
N ASP A 20 18.12 13.07 8.39
CA ASP A 20 18.86 12.40 7.33
C ASP A 20 18.85 10.86 7.45
N LEU A 21 18.39 10.29 8.58
CA LEU A 21 18.38 8.85 8.81
C LEU A 21 17.44 8.17 7.78
N PRO A 22 17.95 7.29 6.91
CA PRO A 22 17.10 6.61 5.93
C PRO A 22 16.18 5.62 6.64
N ILE A 23 14.87 5.76 6.39
CA ILE A 23 13.83 4.94 7.01
C ILE A 23 13.10 4.15 5.93
N CYS A 24 12.84 2.87 6.21
CA CYS A 24 11.84 2.09 5.52
C CYS A 24 10.57 2.09 6.38
N ASP A 25 9.46 2.62 5.86
CA ASP A 25 8.16 2.46 6.49
C ASP A 25 7.66 1.02 6.23
N PRO A 26 7.62 0.15 7.25
CA PRO A 26 7.35 -1.26 7.04
C PRO A 26 5.86 -1.57 6.89
N HIS A 27 4.96 -0.59 7.01
CA HIS A 27 3.52 -0.85 6.99
C HIS A 27 2.71 0.36 6.54
N HIS A 28 2.22 0.30 5.31
CA HIS A 28 1.12 1.14 4.86
C HIS A 28 0.13 0.32 4.03
N HIS A 29 -0.97 0.96 3.63
CA HIS A 29 -2.01 0.37 2.81
C HIS A 29 -2.30 1.28 1.61
N PHE A 30 -3.02 0.75 0.63
CA PHE A 30 -3.60 1.51 -0.47
C PHE A 30 -5.04 1.07 -0.70
N TRP A 31 -5.89 2.01 -1.12
CA TRP A 31 -7.25 1.73 -1.59
C TRP A 31 -7.82 2.96 -2.31
N ASP A 32 -8.69 2.77 -3.32
CA ASP A 32 -9.38 3.88 -3.99
C ASP A 32 -10.84 4.04 -3.52
N HIS A 33 -11.53 2.91 -3.30
CA HIS A 33 -12.93 2.87 -2.91
C HIS A 33 -13.20 1.87 -1.78
N ARG A 34 -12.86 2.26 -0.56
CA ARG A 34 -13.12 1.45 0.65
C ARG A 34 -14.53 1.70 1.18
N TYR A 35 -15.44 0.76 0.93
CA TYR A 35 -16.87 0.91 1.28
C TYR A 35 -17.19 0.73 2.77
N GLU A 36 -16.36 0.00 3.52
CA GLU A 36 -16.69 -0.43 4.88
C GLU A 36 -16.29 0.58 5.98
N ARG A 37 -15.45 1.59 5.66
CA ARG A 37 -14.90 2.53 6.65
C ARG A 37 -15.02 3.97 6.16
N ILE A 38 -15.87 4.74 6.84
CA ILE A 38 -16.11 6.16 6.60
C ILE A 38 -15.70 6.93 7.86
N PRO A 39 -14.91 8.03 7.74
CA PRO A 39 -14.25 8.56 6.54
C PRO A 39 -13.00 7.76 6.12
N TYR A 40 -12.27 8.23 5.10
CA TYR A 40 -11.02 7.67 4.55
C TYR A 40 -11.21 6.54 3.53
N GLN A 41 -12.09 6.77 2.56
CA GLN A 41 -12.43 5.81 1.51
C GLN A 41 -11.36 5.70 0.42
N ARG A 42 -10.36 6.59 0.42
CA ARG A 42 -9.24 6.63 -0.54
C ARG A 42 -7.92 6.93 0.17
N TYR A 43 -6.88 6.19 -0.20
CA TYR A 43 -5.49 6.43 0.16
C TYR A 43 -4.62 5.79 -0.93
N LEU A 44 -4.07 6.60 -1.85
CA LEU A 44 -3.23 6.16 -2.95
C LEU A 44 -1.85 6.83 -2.86
N LEU A 45 -1.11 6.80 -3.98
CA LEU A 45 0.24 7.34 -4.05
C LEU A 45 0.31 8.83 -3.67
N HIS A 46 -0.66 9.66 -4.08
CA HIS A 46 -0.64 11.09 -3.74
C HIS A 46 -0.74 11.33 -2.23
N GLU A 47 -1.62 10.60 -1.57
CA GLU A 47 -1.82 10.67 -0.12
C GLU A 47 -0.58 10.17 0.62
N LEU A 48 -0.01 9.02 0.20
CA LEU A 48 1.24 8.51 0.78
C LEU A 48 2.43 9.48 0.61
N MET A 49 2.58 10.09 -0.56
CA MET A 49 3.67 11.04 -0.79
C MET A 49 3.51 12.30 0.06
N ALA A 50 2.28 12.78 0.27
CA ALA A 50 2.04 13.90 1.17
C ALA A 50 2.42 13.56 2.63
N ASP A 51 2.15 12.34 3.08
CA ASP A 51 2.48 11.91 4.45
C ASP A 51 3.99 11.64 4.64
N THR A 52 4.63 11.06 3.62
CA THR A 52 6.07 10.74 3.66
C THR A 52 6.95 11.97 3.43
N ASP A 53 6.43 13.04 2.82
CA ASP A 53 7.08 14.35 2.70
C ASP A 53 6.87 15.23 3.96
N SER A 54 6.76 14.61 5.13
CA SER A 54 6.62 15.29 6.43
C SER A 54 7.96 15.80 6.99
N GLY A 55 9.07 15.45 6.36
CA GLY A 55 10.44 15.86 6.71
C GLY A 55 11.34 14.73 7.24
N HIS A 56 10.78 13.54 7.49
CA HIS A 56 11.59 12.32 7.68
C HIS A 56 12.15 11.82 6.33
N ASN A 57 13.35 11.26 6.33
CA ASN A 57 13.94 10.62 5.15
C ASN A 57 13.39 9.20 4.92
N ILE A 58 12.10 9.10 4.58
CA ILE A 58 11.47 7.83 4.17
C ILE A 58 11.94 7.49 2.75
N VAL A 59 12.79 6.47 2.63
CA VAL A 59 13.36 6.08 1.32
C VAL A 59 12.54 5.01 0.61
N SER A 60 11.81 4.19 1.37
CA SER A 60 10.99 3.10 0.85
C SER A 60 9.83 2.77 1.79
N THR A 61 8.80 2.13 1.24
CA THR A 61 7.66 1.64 2.04
C THR A 61 7.31 0.20 1.68
N VAL A 62 6.68 -0.52 2.61
CA VAL A 62 6.13 -1.86 2.39
C VAL A 62 4.61 -1.79 2.45
N PHE A 63 3.94 -2.25 1.39
CA PHE A 63 2.49 -2.39 1.38
C PHE A 63 2.08 -3.66 2.12
N VAL A 64 1.01 -3.56 2.91
CA VAL A 64 0.36 -4.71 3.56
C VAL A 64 -1.08 -4.81 3.10
N GLU A 65 -1.53 -6.03 2.78
CA GLU A 65 -2.90 -6.34 2.34
C GLU A 65 -3.97 -5.54 3.11
N ALA A 66 -4.92 -4.99 2.35
CA ALA A 66 -6.00 -4.17 2.89
C ALA A 66 -7.40 -4.65 2.44
N ARG A 67 -7.47 -5.79 1.73
CA ARG A 67 -8.68 -6.33 1.11
C ARG A 67 -9.29 -5.36 0.09
N SER A 68 -8.42 -4.70 -0.66
CA SER A 68 -8.75 -3.69 -1.67
C SER A 68 -8.55 -4.23 -3.08
N MET A 69 -9.31 -3.73 -4.05
CA MET A 69 -9.07 -3.97 -5.49
C MET A 69 -9.02 -5.45 -5.89
N TYR A 70 -9.76 -6.32 -5.20
CA TYR A 70 -9.88 -7.73 -5.55
C TYR A 70 -10.50 -7.90 -6.94
N ASN A 71 -9.94 -8.82 -7.73
CA ASN A 71 -10.46 -9.13 -9.06
C ASN A 71 -11.75 -9.94 -8.92
N ILE A 72 -12.88 -9.41 -9.39
CA ILE A 72 -14.20 -10.04 -9.23
C ILE A 72 -14.53 -11.08 -10.31
N ASP A 73 -13.76 -11.09 -11.40
CA ASP A 73 -14.00 -11.94 -12.58
C ASP A 73 -13.22 -13.27 -12.53
N VAL A 74 -12.54 -13.54 -11.41
CA VAL A 74 -11.74 -14.76 -11.18
C VAL A 74 -12.31 -15.60 -10.04
N ASP A 75 -11.90 -16.87 -10.02
CA ASP A 75 -12.20 -17.81 -8.94
C ASP A 75 -11.85 -17.22 -7.56
N GLU A 76 -12.66 -17.54 -6.54
CA GLU A 76 -12.59 -16.91 -5.21
C GLU A 76 -11.16 -16.91 -4.62
N LYS A 77 -10.43 -18.01 -4.78
CA LYS A 77 -9.06 -18.17 -4.27
C LYS A 77 -8.02 -17.28 -4.96
N PHE A 78 -8.32 -16.73 -6.14
CA PHE A 78 -7.42 -15.88 -6.92
C PHE A 78 -7.78 -14.39 -6.84
N LYS A 79 -8.89 -14.01 -6.20
CA LYS A 79 -9.33 -12.60 -6.17
C LYS A 79 -8.28 -11.65 -5.59
N THR A 80 -7.50 -12.13 -4.61
CA THR A 80 -6.44 -11.36 -3.95
C THR A 80 -5.28 -10.99 -4.87
N VAL A 81 -5.12 -11.69 -6.01
CA VAL A 81 -4.11 -11.35 -7.03
C VAL A 81 -4.37 -9.95 -7.59
N GLY A 82 -5.64 -9.54 -7.73
CA GLY A 82 -5.99 -8.20 -8.19
C GLY A 82 -5.48 -7.08 -7.28
N GLU A 83 -5.39 -7.32 -5.96
CA GLU A 83 -4.79 -6.35 -5.02
C GLU A 83 -3.29 -6.19 -5.29
N VAL A 84 -2.58 -7.28 -5.53
CA VAL A 84 -1.14 -7.25 -5.84
C VAL A 84 -0.88 -6.55 -7.18
N GLU A 85 -1.66 -6.84 -8.22
CA GLU A 85 -1.56 -6.16 -9.53
C GLU A 85 -1.79 -4.65 -9.39
N PHE A 86 -2.79 -4.26 -8.59
CA PHE A 86 -3.07 -2.86 -8.30
C PHE A 86 -1.90 -2.15 -7.60
N VAL A 87 -1.32 -2.79 -6.57
CA VAL A 87 -0.19 -2.24 -5.83
C VAL A 87 1.08 -2.22 -6.67
N GLU A 88 1.33 -3.22 -7.52
CA GLU A 88 2.43 -3.22 -8.50
C GLU A 88 2.30 -2.00 -9.42
N GLY A 89 1.10 -1.68 -9.90
CA GLY A 89 0.84 -0.49 -10.72
C GLY A 89 1.20 0.83 -10.01
N LEU A 90 0.81 0.99 -8.74
CA LEU A 90 1.17 2.16 -7.94
C LEU A 90 2.69 2.23 -7.68
N SER A 91 3.31 1.08 -7.42
CA SER A 91 4.73 0.95 -7.15
C SER A 91 5.57 1.24 -8.40
N ALA A 92 5.09 0.82 -9.58
CA ALA A 92 5.68 1.16 -10.87
C ALA A 92 5.55 2.67 -11.16
N ALA A 93 4.40 3.27 -10.86
CA ALA A 93 4.22 4.71 -10.97
C ALA A 93 5.19 5.48 -10.05
N SER A 94 5.36 5.06 -8.80
CA SER A 94 6.36 5.63 -7.88
C SER A 94 7.79 5.49 -8.42
N SER A 95 8.10 4.37 -9.08
CA SER A 95 9.42 4.08 -9.65
C SER A 95 9.88 5.12 -10.68
N SER A 96 8.95 5.82 -11.34
CA SER A 96 9.26 6.93 -12.26
C SER A 96 10.00 8.10 -11.61
N GLY A 97 9.93 8.26 -10.29
CA GLY A 97 10.53 9.38 -9.55
C GLY A 97 9.76 10.69 -9.64
N ILE A 98 8.70 10.78 -10.46
CA ILE A 98 7.89 12.02 -10.60
C ILE A 98 7.09 12.34 -9.33
N TYR A 99 6.86 11.33 -8.48
CA TYR A 99 6.13 11.43 -7.21
C TYR A 99 7.04 11.73 -6.03
N GLY A 100 8.35 11.88 -6.24
CA GLY A 100 9.34 12.07 -5.18
C GLY A 100 10.36 10.95 -5.10
N LYS A 101 11.25 11.02 -4.10
CA LYS A 101 12.37 10.09 -3.95
C LYS A 101 11.95 8.76 -3.30
N THR A 102 10.94 8.78 -2.44
CA THR A 102 10.39 7.59 -1.76
C THR A 102 10.00 6.53 -2.77
N ARG A 103 10.41 5.28 -2.52
CA ARG A 103 10.00 4.10 -3.30
C ARG A 103 8.77 3.48 -2.65
N ALA A 104 7.58 3.88 -3.10
CA ALA A 104 6.33 3.37 -2.56
C ALA A 104 6.12 1.90 -2.96
N GLY A 105 5.70 1.07 -2.00
CA GLY A 105 5.46 -0.35 -2.23
C GLY A 105 6.71 -1.07 -2.76
N ALA A 106 7.87 -0.80 -2.16
CA ALA A 106 9.13 -1.47 -2.50
C ALA A 106 9.09 -2.98 -2.19
N ALA A 107 8.18 -3.40 -1.31
CA ALA A 107 7.76 -4.78 -1.14
C ALA A 107 6.25 -4.84 -0.87
N ILE A 108 5.65 -6.02 -1.12
CA ILE A 108 4.22 -6.27 -1.00
C ILE A 108 4.00 -7.50 -0.10
N VAL A 109 3.26 -7.31 1.00
CA VAL A 109 2.72 -8.41 1.81
C VAL A 109 1.29 -8.68 1.35
N GLY A 110 1.14 -9.61 0.41
CA GLY A 110 -0.16 -10.05 -0.13
C GLY A 110 -0.84 -11.15 0.68
N HIS A 111 -2.03 -11.55 0.26
CA HIS A 111 -2.84 -12.57 0.94
C HIS A 111 -3.08 -13.82 0.09
N ALA A 112 -2.89 -14.99 0.70
CA ALA A 112 -3.35 -16.28 0.19
C ALA A 112 -4.02 -17.08 1.32
N ASN A 113 -5.15 -17.72 1.03
CA ASN A 113 -5.82 -18.59 2.01
C ASN A 113 -5.03 -19.91 2.17
N LEU A 114 -4.24 -20.00 3.24
CA LEU A 114 -3.43 -21.18 3.55
C LEU A 114 -4.27 -22.43 3.93
N SER A 115 -5.57 -22.26 4.19
CA SER A 115 -6.47 -23.39 4.53
C SER A 115 -6.83 -24.25 3.31
N LEU A 116 -6.42 -23.86 2.10
CA LEU A 116 -6.62 -24.61 0.86
C LEU A 116 -5.70 -25.84 0.75
N GLY A 117 -4.76 -26.05 1.67
CA GLY A 117 -3.74 -27.09 1.56
C GLY A 117 -2.92 -26.92 0.28
N ASP A 118 -2.68 -28.01 -0.45
CA ASP A 118 -1.96 -27.97 -1.75
C ASP A 118 -2.60 -27.02 -2.78
N GLY A 119 -3.90 -26.73 -2.63
CA GLY A 119 -4.62 -25.79 -3.48
C GLY A 119 -4.16 -24.33 -3.39
N VAL A 120 -3.33 -23.98 -2.38
CA VAL A 120 -2.77 -22.63 -2.24
C VAL A 120 -1.59 -22.38 -3.18
N LYS A 121 -0.88 -23.43 -3.61
CA LYS A 121 0.34 -23.28 -4.43
C LYS A 121 0.10 -22.45 -5.70
N PRO A 122 -0.95 -22.71 -6.51
CA PRO A 122 -1.24 -21.88 -7.69
C PRO A 122 -1.55 -20.42 -7.34
N VAL A 123 -2.09 -20.14 -6.15
CA VAL A 123 -2.38 -18.77 -5.71
C VAL A 123 -1.07 -18.03 -5.41
N LEU A 124 -0.14 -18.69 -4.69
CA LEU A 124 1.19 -18.12 -4.40
C LEU A 124 1.98 -17.85 -5.68
N GLU A 125 1.95 -18.78 -6.63
CA GLU A 125 2.58 -18.60 -7.95
C GLU A 125 2.00 -17.38 -8.68
N LYS A 126 0.67 -17.22 -8.67
CA LYS A 126 0.00 -16.06 -9.27
C LYS A 126 0.33 -14.74 -8.58
N LEU A 127 0.45 -14.72 -7.25
CA LEU A 127 0.85 -13.52 -6.51
C LEU A 127 2.28 -13.09 -6.85
N ILE A 128 3.21 -14.04 -7.01
CA ILE A 128 4.59 -13.77 -7.45
C ILE A 128 4.60 -13.25 -8.90
N GLU A 129 3.83 -13.89 -9.80
CA GLU A 129 3.70 -13.46 -11.20
C GLU A 129 3.14 -12.03 -11.33
N ALA A 130 2.24 -11.62 -10.43
CA ALA A 130 1.60 -10.31 -10.45
C ALA A 130 2.52 -9.14 -10.07
N SER A 131 3.62 -9.40 -9.36
CA SER A 131 4.59 -8.36 -8.97
C SER A 131 6.03 -8.90 -9.05
N PRO A 132 6.55 -9.14 -10.27
CA PRO A 132 7.86 -9.77 -10.47
C PRO A 132 9.04 -8.87 -10.08
N ASN A 133 8.79 -7.60 -9.79
CA ASN A 133 9.82 -6.59 -9.49
C ASN A 133 9.89 -6.26 -8.00
N ARG A 134 9.23 -7.02 -7.12
CA ARG A 134 9.12 -6.75 -5.68
C ARG A 134 9.47 -7.97 -4.85
#